data_AF-A0A516GP14-F1
#
_entry.id   AF-A0A516GP14-F1
#
_cell.length_a   1.000
_cell.length_b   1.000
_cell.length_c   1.000
_cell.angle_alpha   90.00
_cell.angle_beta   90.00
_cell.angle_gamma   90.00
#
_symmetry.space_group_name_H-M   'P 1'
#
loop_
_entity.id
_entity.type
_entity.pdbx_description
1 polymer ?
#
loop_
_entity_poly.entity_id
_entity_poly.type
_entity_poly.pdbx_seq_one_letter_code
_entity_poly.pdbx_strand_id
1 'polypeptide(L)'
;MACNLRCKMCYFTDKDYVKTLKGQFKEDEINQVAKTIFNRALKLQIGCGTEPTLYKNLVKIVELGKAYAVSYISITTNANLLTK
;
A
#
# COMPACT_ATOMS: atom_id res chain seq x y z
N MET A 1 -5.46 2.10 -11.20
CA MET A 1 -5.08 2.30 -9.79
C MET A 1 -6.25 2.96 -9.10
N ALA A 2 -6.92 2.25 -8.20
CA ALA A 2 -8.28 2.60 -7.79
C ALA A 2 -8.32 2.79 -6.29
N CYS A 3 -8.65 4.00 -5.85
CA CYS A 3 -9.40 4.17 -4.61
C CYS A 3 -10.88 3.96 -4.96
N ASN A 4 -11.65 3.32 -4.09
CA ASN A 4 -13.12 3.20 -4.23
C ASN A 4 -13.85 4.49 -3.85
N LEU A 5 -13.15 5.45 -3.25
CA LEU A 5 -13.67 6.76 -2.88
C LEU A 5 -13.01 7.87 -3.70
N ARG A 6 -13.75 8.95 -3.96
CA ARG A 6 -13.25 10.18 -4.58
C ARG A 6 -13.42 11.34 -3.60
N CYS A 7 -12.57 11.38 -2.58
CA CYS A 7 -12.60 12.43 -1.57
C CYS A 7 -12.28 13.79 -2.21
N LYS A 8 -13.12 14.82 -2.01
CA LYS A 8 -12.97 16.14 -2.63
C LYS A 8 -11.62 16.83 -2.36
N MET A 9 -10.96 16.49 -1.26
CA MET A 9 -9.66 17.07 -0.86
C MET A 9 -8.45 16.23 -1.31
N CYS A 10 -8.65 15.09 -1.99
CA CYS A 10 -7.56 14.20 -2.37
C CYS A 10 -6.97 14.58 -3.72
N TYR A 11 -5.64 14.68 -3.82
CA TYR A 11 -4.94 14.98 -5.07
C TYR A 11 -5.19 13.93 -6.19
N PHE A 12 -5.66 12.73 -5.85
CA PHE A 12 -6.15 11.73 -6.82
C PHE A 12 -7.50 12.08 -7.47
N THR A 13 -8.15 13.20 -7.11
CA THR A 13 -9.32 13.71 -7.84
C THR A 13 -8.95 14.41 -9.14
N ASP A 14 -7.70 14.88 -9.26
CA ASP A 14 -7.19 15.45 -10.50
C ASP A 14 -7.01 14.34 -11.55
N LYS A 15 -7.80 14.42 -12.61
CA LYS A 15 -7.81 13.44 -13.70
C LYS A 15 -6.51 13.40 -14.47
N ASP A 16 -5.79 14.52 -14.56
CA ASP A 16 -4.54 14.60 -15.30
C ASP A 16 -3.38 14.08 -14.46
N TYR A 17 -3.38 14.37 -13.15
CA TYR A 17 -2.43 13.78 -12.21
C TYR A 17 -2.48 12.24 -12.22
N VAL A 18 -3.67 11.64 -12.15
CA VAL A 18 -3.82 10.17 -12.08
C VAL A 18 -3.30 9.47 -13.34
N LYS A 19 -3.35 10.11 -14.52
CA LYS A 19 -2.81 9.54 -15.78
C LYS A 19 -1.28 9.39 -15.75
N THR A 20 -0.60 10.19 -14.94
CA THR A 20 0.87 10.11 -14.78
C THR A 20 1.30 8.90 -13.95
N LEU A 21 0.42 8.41 -13.07
CA LEU A 21 0.70 7.31 -12.17
C LEU A 21 0.49 5.97 -12.87
N LYS A 22 1.59 5.32 -13.23
CA LYS A 22 1.61 4.02 -13.89
C LYS A 22 2.51 3.05 -13.14
N GLY A 23 2.26 1.76 -13.36
CA GLY A 23 3.04 0.68 -12.79
C GLY A 23 2.41 0.09 -11.53
N GLN A 24 2.65 -1.19 -11.37
CA GLN A 24 2.34 -1.96 -10.17
C GLN A 24 3.53 -2.90 -9.98
N PHE A 25 4.05 -2.97 -8.75
CA PHE A 25 5.09 -3.92 -8.45
C PHE A 25 4.60 -5.35 -8.73
N LYS A 26 5.42 -6.11 -9.43
CA LYS A 26 5.29 -7.57 -9.52
C LYS A 26 5.68 -8.18 -8.18
N GLU A 27 5.28 -9.43 -7.98
CA GLU A 27 5.50 -10.11 -6.71
C GLU A 27 6.99 -10.30 -6.39
N ASP A 28 7.79 -10.66 -7.39
CA ASP A 28 9.25 -10.79 -7.28
C ASP A 28 9.92 -9.47 -6.88
N GLU A 29 9.46 -8.34 -7.44
CA GLU A 29 9.95 -7.02 -7.09
C GLU A 29 9.61 -6.65 -5.63
N ILE A 30 8.40 -6.99 -5.16
CA ILE A 30 8.01 -6.79 -3.75
C ILE A 30 8.90 -7.62 -2.81
N ASN A 31 9.16 -8.88 -3.16
CA ASN A 31 10.05 -9.75 -2.38
C ASN A 31 11.48 -9.22 -2.36
N GLN A 32 11.96 -8.66 -3.47
CA GLN A 32 13.27 -8.01 -3.53
C GLN A 32 13.32 -6.77 -2.64
N VAL A 33 12.30 -5.91 -2.68
CA VAL A 33 12.17 -4.74 -1.79
C VAL A 33 12.19 -5.18 -0.32
N ALA A 34 11.43 -6.21 0.03
CA ALA A 34 11.40 -6.73 1.39
C ALA A 34 12.80 -7.20 1.85
N LYS A 35 13.47 -8.01 1.03
CA LYS A 35 14.82 -8.53 1.32
C LYS A 35 15.84 -7.40 1.54
N THR A 36 15.77 -6.35 0.74
CA THR A 36 16.75 -5.25 0.76
C THR A 36 16.47 -4.21 1.83
N ILE A 37 15.20 -3.91 2.13
CA ILE A 37 14.80 -2.75 2.93
C ILE A 37 14.22 -3.16 4.29
N PHE A 38 13.41 -4.21 4.39
CA PHE A 38 12.57 -4.44 5.58
C PHE A 38 13.39 -4.73 6.84
N ASN A 39 14.52 -5.42 6.72
CA ASN A 39 15.45 -5.67 7.84
C ASN A 39 15.98 -4.38 8.51
N ARG A 40 15.90 -3.23 7.83
CA ARG A 40 16.37 -1.92 8.31
C ARG A 40 15.20 -0.96 8.55
N ALA A 41 13.98 -1.40 8.30
CA ALA A 41 12.79 -0.55 8.41
C ALA A 41 12.26 -0.61 9.84
N LEU A 42 12.21 0.55 10.50
CA LEU A 42 11.50 0.69 11.77
C LEU A 42 9.98 0.58 11.56
N LYS A 43 9.48 1.12 10.45
CA LYS A 43 8.05 1.18 10.13
C LYS A 43 7.77 0.82 8.68
N LEU A 44 6.82 -0.08 8.46
CA LEU A 44 6.18 -0.36 7.17
C LEU A 44 4.82 0.32 7.13
N GLN A 45 4.70 1.36 6.31
CA GLN A 45 3.47 2.11 6.09
C GLN A 45 2.81 1.63 4.79
N ILE A 46 1.62 1.06 4.90
CA ILE A 46 0.85 0.53 3.77
C ILE A 46 -0.26 1.51 3.42
N GLY A 47 -0.26 1.99 2.19
CA GLY A 47 -1.16 3.05 1.74
C GLY A 47 -0.64 4.46 2.07
N CYS A 48 -1.02 5.43 1.25
CA CYS A 48 -0.68 6.85 1.41
C CYS A 48 -1.62 7.72 0.54
N GLY A 49 -1.77 7.37 -0.74
CA GLY A 49 -2.62 8.12 -1.67
C GLY A 49 -3.80 7.35 -2.28
N THR A 50 -3.81 6.03 -2.13
CA THR A 50 -4.85 5.14 -2.67
C THR A 50 -5.33 4.19 -1.59
N GLU A 51 -6.49 3.56 -1.83
CA GLU A 51 -7.07 2.64 -0.87
C GLU A 51 -6.35 1.28 -0.90
N PRO A 52 -5.58 0.91 0.15
CA PRO A 52 -4.82 -0.33 0.16
C PRO A 52 -5.68 -1.58 0.23
N THR A 53 -6.91 -1.51 0.78
CA THR A 53 -7.79 -2.68 0.91
C THR A 53 -8.31 -3.22 -0.43
N LEU A 54 -8.16 -2.46 -1.52
CA LEU A 54 -8.44 -2.92 -2.88
C LEU A 54 -7.32 -3.77 -3.48
N TYR A 55 -6.14 -3.82 -2.85
CA TYR A 55 -5.05 -4.66 -3.32
C TYR A 55 -5.21 -6.10 -2.84
N LYS A 56 -5.40 -7.03 -3.79
CA LYS A 56 -5.65 -8.46 -3.50
C LYS A 56 -4.61 -9.12 -2.60
N ASN A 57 -3.34 -8.72 -2.73
CA ASN A 57 -2.24 -9.34 -1.98
C ASN A 57 -1.82 -8.51 -0.76
N LEU A 58 -2.70 -7.67 -0.22
CA LEU A 58 -2.42 -6.83 0.96
C LEU A 58 -1.92 -7.66 2.15
N VAL A 59 -2.56 -8.81 2.42
CA VAL A 59 -2.19 -9.71 3.51
C VAL A 59 -0.73 -10.16 3.39
N LYS A 60 -0.29 -10.50 2.17
CA LYS A 60 1.09 -10.92 1.89
C LYS A 60 2.11 -9.84 2.21
N ILE A 61 1.77 -8.56 2.04
CA ILE A 61 2.65 -7.44 2.41
C ILE A 61 2.84 -7.39 3.94
N VAL A 62 1.76 -7.62 4.69
CA VAL A 62 1.82 -7.68 6.16
C VAL A 62 2.62 -8.89 6.62
N GLU A 63 2.41 -10.06 6.00
CA GLU A 63 3.19 -11.28 6.27
C GLU A 63 4.68 -11.07 6.02
N LEU A 64 5.05 -10.44 4.90
CA LEU A 64 6.44 -10.07 4.61
C LEU A 64 6.98 -9.11 5.67
N GLY A 65 6.24 -8.06 6.04
CA GLY A 65 6.65 -7.14 7.10
C GLY A 65 6.95 -7.87 8.43
N LYS A 66 6.11 -8.83 8.80
CA LYS A 66 6.30 -9.66 10.01
C LYS A 66 7.49 -10.62 9.87
N ALA A 67 7.64 -11.27 8.72
CA ALA A 67 8.73 -12.21 8.47
C ALA A 67 10.12 -11.54 8.57
N TYR A 68 10.21 -10.27 8.19
CA TYR A 68 11.41 -9.45 8.31
C TYR A 68 11.48 -8.63 9.62
N ALA A 69 10.64 -8.96 10.60
CA ALA A 69 10.62 -8.36 11.95
C ALA A 69 10.52 -6.82 11.97
N VAL A 70 9.78 -6.23 11.02
CA VAL A 70 9.51 -4.79 11.02
C VAL A 70 8.72 -4.42 12.28
N SER A 71 9.25 -3.51 13.09
CA SER A 71 8.69 -3.21 14.42
C SER A 71 7.29 -2.63 14.37
N TYR A 72 7.00 -1.78 13.38
CA TYR A 72 5.70 -1.12 13.25
C TYR A 72 5.11 -1.31 11.86
N ILE A 73 4.02 -2.06 11.76
CA ILE A 73 3.25 -2.20 10.51
C ILE A 73 1.95 -1.41 10.65
N SER A 74 1.76 -0.43 9.78
CA SER A 74 0.64 0.51 9.83
C SER A 74 -0.05 0.57 8.48
N ILE A 75 -1.38 0.70 8.50
CA ILE A 75 -2.20 0.83 7.29
C ILE A 75 -2.98 2.15 7.34
N THR A 76 -2.97 2.89 6.23
CA THR A 76 -3.83 4.06 6.05
C THR A 76 -4.91 3.71 5.04
N THR A 77 -6.14 3.62 5.51
CA THR A 77 -7.32 3.19 4.75
C THR A 77 -8.49 4.14 5.01
N ASN A 78 -9.37 4.29 4.02
CA ASN A 78 -10.65 4.97 4.14
C ASN A 78 -11.72 4.14 4.88
N ALA A 79 -11.37 2.92 5.29
CA ALA A 79 -12.17 1.99 6.08
C ALA A 79 -13.47 1.46 5.44
N ASN A 80 -13.84 1.86 4.21
CA ASN A 80 -15.10 1.44 3.57
C ASN A 80 -15.20 -0.07 3.30
N LEU A 81 -14.07 -0.78 3.27
CA LEU A 81 -14.02 -2.22 3.00
C LEU A 81 -13.61 -3.05 4.22
N LEU A 82 -13.47 -2.44 5.40
CA LEU A 82 -13.15 -3.18 6.63
C LEU A 82 -14.42 -3.82 7.19
N THR A 83 -14.33 -5.11 7.49
CA THR A 83 -15.38 -5.88 8.17
C THR A 83 -14.87 -6.37 9.53
N LYS A 84 -15.80 -6.70 10.43
CA LYS A 84 -15.49 -7.28 11.75
C LYS A 84 -15.16 -8.77 11.65
#